data_AF-A0A2V8H3A2-F1
#
_entry.id   AF-A0A2V8H3A2-F1
#
_cell.length_a   1.000
_cell.length_b   1.000
_cell.length_c   1.000
_cell.angle_alpha   90.00
_cell.angle_beta   90.00
_cell.angle_gamma   90.00
#
_symmetry.space_group_name_H-M   'P 1'
#
loop_
_entity.id
_entity.type
_entity.pdbx_description
1 polymer ?
#
loop_
_entity_poly.entity_id
_entity_poly.type
_entity_poly.pdbx_seq_one_letter_code
_entity_poly.pdbx_strand_id
1 'polypeptide(L)'
;VVRDEGAEFVDHNREPFASVALTYRPGAEVEGPQTSVMVHRRILDYETLIAVNQLKLHETATVTLALKYIAMSFPAADYYGHPRSTQKHKNHFFEDMHSFIAAMAKRFPIDLAITVGHPAMIATGPLGGHAVETGLVVASTDALAADVVGARLLGFKPQAVRHLWEAARLGLGESDTDCMRFPALSLSDAIGRFTEAVYGHRMDFEHA
;
A
#
# COMPACT_ATOMS: atom_id res chain seq x y z
N VAL A 1 -17.94 -16.20 -3.14
CA VAL A 1 -17.49 -15.59 -1.87
C VAL A 1 -18.27 -14.31 -1.57
N VAL A 2 -17.99 -13.13 -2.17
CA VAL A 2 -18.68 -11.86 -1.79
C VAL A 2 -20.21 -11.98 -1.76
N ARG A 3 -20.82 -12.52 -2.83
CA ARG A 3 -22.27 -12.75 -2.89
C ARG A 3 -22.76 -13.81 -1.90
N ASP A 4 -21.94 -14.84 -1.65
CA ASP A 4 -22.30 -15.95 -0.77
C ASP A 4 -22.29 -15.52 0.72
N GLU A 5 -21.41 -14.58 1.06
CA GLU A 5 -21.33 -13.93 2.39
C GLU A 5 -22.38 -12.81 2.57
N GLY A 6 -23.26 -12.58 1.58
CA GLY A 6 -24.26 -11.51 1.62
C GLY A 6 -23.67 -10.09 1.60
N ALA A 7 -22.39 -9.95 1.25
CA ALA A 7 -21.72 -8.66 1.18
C ALA A 7 -22.03 -7.95 -0.14
N GLU A 8 -22.13 -6.63 -0.09
CA GLU A 8 -22.33 -5.81 -1.27
C GLU A 8 -21.02 -5.64 -2.06
N PHE A 9 -21.08 -5.88 -3.37
CA PHE A 9 -19.99 -5.56 -4.27
C PHE A 9 -20.23 -4.22 -4.95
N VAL A 10 -19.26 -3.31 -4.84
CA VAL A 10 -19.30 -2.00 -5.50
C VAL A 10 -18.09 -1.87 -6.41
N ASP A 11 -18.33 -1.66 -7.70
CA ASP A 11 -17.25 -1.38 -8.67
C ASP A 11 -16.93 0.12 -8.67
N HIS A 12 -15.86 0.52 -7.99
CA HIS A 12 -15.41 1.93 -7.94
C HIS A 12 -14.96 2.50 -9.29
N ASN A 13 -14.88 1.67 -10.34
CA ASN A 13 -14.52 2.15 -11.66
C ASN A 13 -15.69 2.72 -12.44
N ARG A 14 -16.93 2.59 -11.96
CA ARG A 14 -18.15 3.07 -12.62
C ARG A 14 -18.67 4.37 -12.04
N GLU A 15 -19.39 5.15 -12.83
CA GLU A 15 -20.09 6.33 -12.33
C GLU A 15 -21.10 5.97 -11.22
N PRO A 16 -21.42 6.91 -10.30
CA PRO A 16 -21.06 8.33 -10.33
C PRO A 16 -19.70 8.66 -9.71
N PHE A 17 -18.98 9.60 -10.33
CA PHE A 17 -17.69 10.10 -9.82
C PHE A 17 -17.80 11.47 -9.15
N ALA A 18 -16.86 11.76 -8.26
CA ALA A 18 -16.62 13.08 -7.70
C ALA A 18 -15.12 13.40 -7.67
N SER A 19 -14.78 14.67 -7.86
CA SER A 19 -13.41 15.16 -7.69
C SER A 19 -13.14 15.41 -6.22
N VAL A 20 -11.97 14.95 -5.75
CA VAL A 20 -11.50 15.12 -4.39
C VAL A 20 -10.15 15.80 -4.42
N ALA A 21 -10.02 16.94 -3.73
CA ALA A 21 -8.74 17.60 -3.58
C ALA A 21 -7.76 16.74 -2.76
N LEU A 22 -6.52 16.68 -3.20
CA LEU A 22 -5.41 16.04 -2.51
C LEU A 22 -4.49 17.12 -1.97
N THR A 23 -4.07 16.94 -0.71
CA THR A 23 -3.17 17.88 -0.05
C THR A 23 -1.88 17.17 0.29
N TYR A 24 -0.78 17.69 -0.25
CA TYR A 24 0.56 17.19 -0.02
C TYR A 24 1.50 18.39 0.06
N ARG A 25 1.93 18.78 1.26
CA ARG A 25 3.03 19.74 1.44
C ARG A 25 3.78 19.34 2.69
N PRO A 26 5.12 19.20 2.59
CA PRO A 26 5.96 20.30 3.08
C PRO A 26 7.21 20.58 2.21
N GLY A 27 7.28 21.75 1.57
CA GLY A 27 8.53 22.34 1.02
C GLY A 27 8.80 22.19 -0.49
N ALA A 28 9.75 22.99 -1.01
CA ALA A 28 10.14 23.12 -2.43
C ALA A 28 10.94 21.93 -3.01
N GLU A 29 11.01 20.82 -2.27
CA GLU A 29 11.89 19.67 -2.58
C GLU A 29 11.19 18.53 -3.34
N VAL A 30 9.88 18.66 -3.59
CA VAL A 30 9.07 17.64 -4.26
C VAL A 30 8.22 18.31 -5.35
N GLU A 31 8.31 17.79 -6.58
CA GLU A 31 7.33 18.14 -7.61
C GLU A 31 5.94 17.75 -7.09
N GLY A 32 5.02 18.72 -7.12
CA GLY A 32 3.73 18.55 -6.46
C GLY A 32 2.97 17.37 -7.07
N PRO A 33 2.43 16.44 -6.27
CA PRO A 33 1.65 15.34 -6.81
C PRO A 33 0.38 15.87 -7.47
N GLN A 34 -0.29 14.98 -8.20
CA GLN A 34 -1.68 15.13 -8.60
C GLN A 34 -2.49 15.82 -7.48
N THR A 35 -3.03 17.01 -7.77
CA THR A 35 -3.68 17.89 -6.77
C THR A 35 -5.14 17.54 -6.52
N SER A 36 -5.73 16.69 -7.36
CA SER A 36 -7.09 16.16 -7.16
C SER A 36 -7.26 14.80 -7.83
N VAL A 37 -8.16 13.99 -7.31
CA VAL A 37 -8.45 12.65 -7.83
C VAL A 37 -9.94 12.48 -8.05
N MET A 38 -10.33 11.93 -9.20
CA MET A 38 -11.69 11.47 -9.43
C MET A 38 -11.86 10.10 -8.82
N VAL A 39 -12.86 9.94 -7.96
CA VAL A 39 -13.20 8.68 -7.27
C VAL A 39 -14.70 8.41 -7.38
N HIS A 40 -15.11 7.16 -7.21
CA HIS A 40 -16.53 6.81 -7.07
C HIS A 40 -17.14 7.49 -5.84
N ARG A 41 -18.34 8.09 -5.94
CA ARG A 41 -18.96 8.86 -4.83
C ARG A 41 -19.10 8.05 -3.54
N ARG A 42 -19.46 6.77 -3.65
CA ARG A 42 -19.50 5.79 -2.54
C ARG A 42 -18.25 5.78 -1.64
N ILE A 43 -17.06 6.05 -2.18
CA ILE A 43 -15.82 6.10 -1.38
C ILE A 43 -15.89 7.19 -0.30
N LEU A 44 -16.66 8.25 -0.54
CA LEU A 44 -16.84 9.36 0.40
C LEU A 44 -17.82 9.06 1.54
N ASP A 45 -18.58 7.98 1.41
CA ASP A 45 -19.60 7.56 2.38
C ASP A 45 -19.07 6.48 3.33
N TYR A 46 -17.84 5.99 3.12
CA TYR A 46 -17.24 4.98 4.00
C TYR A 46 -16.75 5.60 5.30
N GLU A 47 -17.29 5.10 6.41
CA GLU A 47 -16.89 5.48 7.78
C GLU A 47 -15.69 4.68 8.29
N THR A 48 -15.47 3.49 7.73
CA THR A 48 -14.37 2.60 8.08
C THR A 48 -13.82 1.97 6.82
N LEU A 49 -12.51 2.12 6.60
CA LEU A 49 -11.79 1.57 5.46
C LEU A 49 -10.87 0.44 5.91
N ILE A 50 -11.21 -0.78 5.49
CA ILE A 50 -10.35 -1.96 5.66
C ILE A 50 -9.66 -2.24 4.33
N ALA A 51 -8.32 -2.19 4.31
CA ALA A 51 -7.52 -2.54 3.16
C ALA A 51 -7.02 -3.99 3.29
N VAL A 52 -7.41 -4.84 2.34
CA VAL A 52 -6.89 -6.22 2.24
C VAL A 52 -6.08 -6.35 0.96
N ASN A 53 -4.78 -6.53 1.08
CA ASN A 53 -3.85 -6.56 -0.04
C ASN A 53 -2.83 -7.70 0.10
N GLN A 54 -2.15 -8.02 -0.99
CA GLN A 54 -1.04 -8.98 -0.98
C GLN A 54 0.27 -8.31 -0.56
N LEU A 55 1.17 -9.05 0.07
CA LEU A 55 2.56 -8.68 0.34
C LEU A 55 3.35 -8.81 -0.97
N LYS A 56 3.81 -7.70 -1.55
CA LYS A 56 4.34 -7.72 -2.91
C LYS A 56 5.50 -6.75 -3.13
N LEU A 57 6.56 -7.23 -3.77
CA LEU A 57 7.63 -6.43 -4.36
C LEU A 57 7.16 -5.76 -5.66
N HIS A 58 7.61 -4.53 -5.92
CA HIS A 58 7.27 -3.77 -7.11
C HIS A 58 8.46 -2.99 -7.66
N GLU A 59 8.71 -3.02 -8.98
CA GLU A 59 9.90 -2.39 -9.57
C GLU A 59 9.94 -0.87 -9.41
N THR A 60 8.83 -0.17 -9.64
CA THR A 60 8.80 1.30 -9.57
C THR A 60 8.52 1.85 -8.17
N ALA A 61 7.57 1.26 -7.43
CA ALA A 61 7.18 1.72 -6.10
C ALA A 61 7.99 1.08 -4.95
N THR A 62 8.93 0.20 -5.26
CA THR A 62 9.64 -0.72 -4.36
C THR A 62 8.74 -1.83 -3.79
N VAL A 63 7.57 -1.47 -3.26
CA VAL A 63 6.58 -2.42 -2.69
C VAL A 63 5.16 -2.06 -3.10
N THR A 64 4.26 -3.05 -3.05
CA THR A 64 2.81 -2.84 -3.09
C THR A 64 2.20 -3.42 -1.83
N LEU A 65 1.77 -2.52 -0.94
CA LEU A 65 1.16 -2.82 0.35
C LEU A 65 -0.12 -1.97 0.49
N ALA A 66 -0.64 -1.73 1.70
CA ALA A 66 -1.94 -1.11 1.91
C ALA A 66 -2.04 0.32 1.37
N LEU A 67 -1.04 1.17 1.60
CA LEU A 67 -1.08 2.58 1.16
C LEU A 67 -1.12 2.66 -0.37
N LYS A 68 -0.22 1.96 -1.06
CA LYS A 68 -0.22 1.88 -2.53
C LYS A 68 -1.49 1.22 -3.05
N TYR A 69 -2.00 0.19 -2.37
CA TYR A 69 -3.20 -0.52 -2.78
C TYR A 69 -4.39 0.42 -2.86
N ILE A 70 -4.67 1.21 -1.81
CA ILE A 70 -5.77 2.19 -1.83
C ILE A 70 -5.51 3.32 -2.83
N ALA A 71 -4.29 3.89 -2.81
CA ALA A 71 -3.92 4.96 -3.73
C ALA A 71 -4.08 4.57 -5.21
N MET A 72 -3.84 3.30 -5.53
CA MET A 72 -3.99 2.76 -6.88
C MET A 72 -5.35 2.12 -7.14
N SER A 73 -6.20 1.88 -6.14
CA SER A 73 -7.54 1.30 -6.34
C SER A 73 -8.63 2.35 -6.50
N PHE A 74 -8.60 3.43 -5.73
CA PHE A 74 -9.67 4.43 -5.71
C PHE A 74 -9.81 5.33 -6.94
N PRO A 75 -8.73 5.69 -7.67
CA PRO A 75 -8.90 6.54 -8.85
C PRO A 75 -9.79 5.88 -9.91
N ALA A 76 -10.88 6.57 -10.26
CA ALA A 76 -11.95 6.09 -11.12
C ALA A 76 -11.46 5.78 -12.54
N ALA A 77 -11.36 4.50 -12.90
CA ALA A 77 -10.71 4.16 -14.15
C ALA A 77 -11.61 4.26 -15.41
N ASP A 78 -12.95 4.30 -15.33
CA ASP A 78 -13.75 4.69 -16.52
C ASP A 78 -13.49 6.16 -16.90
N TYR A 79 -13.14 7.02 -15.92
CA TYR A 79 -12.69 8.39 -16.12
C TYR A 79 -11.23 8.47 -16.59
N TYR A 80 -10.28 7.80 -15.92
CA TYR A 80 -8.85 7.94 -16.25
C TYR A 80 -8.34 7.02 -17.37
N GLY A 81 -8.98 5.86 -17.58
CA GLY A 81 -8.60 4.84 -18.57
C GLY A 81 -8.35 3.44 -17.98
N HIS A 82 -8.58 2.41 -18.80
CA HIS A 82 -8.35 0.99 -18.50
C HIS A 82 -7.61 0.31 -19.66
N PRO A 83 -6.28 0.07 -19.56
CA PRO A 83 -5.40 0.41 -18.44
C PRO A 83 -5.23 1.94 -18.27
N ARG A 84 -4.82 2.40 -17.09
CA ARG A 84 -4.65 3.85 -16.79
C ARG A 84 -3.66 4.57 -17.69
N SER A 85 -2.74 3.84 -18.31
CA SER A 85 -1.82 4.37 -19.32
C SER A 85 -2.51 4.86 -20.59
N THR A 86 -3.77 4.49 -20.83
CA THR A 86 -4.57 5.03 -21.95
C THR A 86 -4.93 6.51 -21.77
N GLN A 87 -4.83 7.05 -20.54
CA GLN A 87 -5.00 8.46 -20.20
C GLN A 87 -6.19 9.16 -20.88
N LYS A 88 -7.42 8.63 -20.68
CA LYS A 88 -8.64 9.27 -21.20
C LYS A 88 -8.79 10.72 -20.73
N HIS A 89 -8.31 11.02 -19.52
CA HIS A 89 -8.24 12.36 -18.96
C HIS A 89 -6.83 12.62 -18.40
N LYS A 90 -6.35 13.87 -18.56
CA LYS A 90 -5.03 14.28 -18.08
C LYS A 90 -4.89 14.04 -16.57
N ASN A 91 -3.78 13.42 -16.18
CA ASN A 91 -3.43 13.14 -14.80
C ASN A 91 -1.90 13.00 -14.67
N HIS A 92 -1.41 13.16 -13.45
CA HIS A 92 0.00 13.16 -13.10
C HIS A 92 0.34 12.04 -12.09
N PHE A 93 -0.43 10.95 -12.08
CA PHE A 93 -0.26 9.87 -11.09
C PHE A 93 1.13 9.23 -11.10
N PHE A 94 1.77 9.19 -12.27
CA PHE A 94 3.06 8.52 -12.45
C PHE A 94 4.25 9.48 -12.52
N GLU A 95 4.00 10.80 -12.56
CA GLU A 95 5.08 11.80 -12.53
C GLU A 95 5.73 11.83 -11.14
N ASP A 96 4.91 11.88 -10.09
CA ASP A 96 5.35 11.65 -8.72
C ASP A 96 4.40 10.70 -7.97
N MET A 97 4.52 9.41 -8.31
CA MET A 97 3.69 8.35 -7.74
C MET A 97 3.85 8.23 -6.22
N HIS A 98 5.03 8.50 -5.67
CA HIS A 98 5.27 8.35 -4.24
C HIS A 98 4.54 9.44 -3.45
N SER A 99 4.70 10.70 -3.88
CA SER A 99 3.97 11.82 -3.29
C SER A 99 2.46 11.65 -3.44
N PHE A 100 2.01 11.09 -4.58
CA PHE A 100 0.60 10.77 -4.78
C PHE A 100 0.10 9.70 -3.80
N ILE A 101 0.85 8.61 -3.57
CA ILE A 101 0.46 7.57 -2.59
C ILE A 101 0.35 8.16 -1.19
N ALA A 102 1.32 8.97 -0.76
CA ALA A 102 1.29 9.63 0.55
C ALA A 102 0.14 10.64 0.68
N ALA A 103 -0.17 11.40 -0.38
CA ALA A 103 -1.32 12.31 -0.43
C ALA A 103 -2.66 11.56 -0.34
N MET A 104 -2.77 10.42 -1.02
CA MET A 104 -3.94 9.54 -0.96
C MET A 104 -4.12 8.96 0.44
N ALA A 105 -3.06 8.46 1.08
CA ALA A 105 -3.10 7.95 2.45
C ALA A 105 -3.55 9.03 3.44
N LYS A 106 -3.10 10.28 3.25
CA LYS A 106 -3.55 11.42 4.06
C LYS A 106 -5.03 11.75 3.85
N ARG A 107 -5.53 11.65 2.61
CA ARG A 107 -6.91 12.00 2.28
C ARG A 107 -7.91 10.90 2.65
N PHE A 108 -7.50 9.65 2.53
CA PHE A 108 -8.29 8.44 2.75
C PHE A 108 -7.55 7.55 3.77
N PRO A 109 -7.66 7.85 5.07
CA PRO A 109 -7.07 7.03 6.12
C PRO A 109 -7.61 5.60 6.05
N ILE A 110 -6.73 4.63 6.31
CA ILE A 110 -7.08 3.22 6.37
C ILE A 110 -7.16 2.85 7.85
N ASP A 111 -8.34 2.46 8.31
CA ASP A 111 -8.60 2.14 9.71
C ASP A 111 -8.08 0.74 10.10
N LEU A 112 -7.97 -0.17 9.12
CA LEU A 112 -7.37 -1.49 9.30
C LEU A 112 -6.68 -1.94 8.01
N ALA A 113 -5.36 -2.10 8.08
CA ALA A 113 -4.56 -2.69 7.01
C ALA A 113 -4.34 -4.18 7.31
N ILE A 114 -4.62 -5.04 6.34
CA ILE A 114 -4.38 -6.49 6.36
C ILE A 114 -3.57 -6.85 5.12
N THR A 115 -2.25 -6.98 5.31
CA THR A 115 -1.33 -7.42 4.26
C THR A 115 -1.12 -8.94 4.36
N VAL A 116 -1.57 -9.65 3.33
CA VAL A 116 -1.56 -11.11 3.23
C VAL A 116 -0.30 -11.56 2.48
N GLY A 117 0.54 -12.37 3.13
CA GLY A 117 1.76 -12.97 2.56
C GLY A 117 1.60 -14.43 2.13
N HIS A 118 0.38 -14.90 1.90
CA HIS A 118 0.09 -16.28 1.51
C HIS A 118 -0.82 -16.31 0.25
N PRO A 119 -0.24 -16.16 -0.96
CA PRO A 119 1.20 -16.04 -1.23
C PRO A 119 1.74 -14.60 -1.18
N ALA A 120 3.02 -14.44 -0.85
CA ALA A 120 3.77 -13.22 -1.08
C ALA A 120 4.35 -13.23 -2.51
N MET A 121 4.54 -12.06 -3.12
CA MET A 121 5.18 -11.91 -4.43
C MET A 121 6.57 -11.29 -4.30
N ILE A 122 7.60 -12.02 -4.73
CA ILE A 122 9.02 -11.63 -4.65
C ILE A 122 9.71 -11.54 -6.02
N ALA A 123 10.98 -11.14 -6.00
CA ALA A 123 11.87 -10.87 -7.15
C ALA A 123 11.51 -9.61 -7.95
N THR A 124 10.48 -9.66 -8.79
CA THR A 124 10.06 -8.53 -9.63
C THR A 124 8.56 -8.30 -9.55
N GLY A 125 8.08 -7.15 -10.03
CA GLY A 125 6.67 -6.78 -10.11
C GLY A 125 6.51 -5.49 -10.93
N PRO A 126 5.33 -5.22 -11.52
CA PRO A 126 4.02 -5.72 -11.13
C PRO A 126 3.62 -7.07 -11.71
N LEU A 127 4.34 -7.58 -12.71
CA LEU A 127 4.11 -8.87 -13.36
C LEU A 127 5.40 -9.71 -13.31
N GLY A 128 5.29 -11.03 -13.46
CA GLY A 128 6.46 -11.92 -13.63
C GLY A 128 7.27 -12.23 -12.36
N GLY A 129 6.84 -11.78 -11.18
CA GLY A 129 7.42 -12.20 -9.91
C GLY A 129 7.01 -13.62 -9.50
N HIS A 130 7.65 -14.13 -8.45
CA HIS A 130 7.37 -15.46 -7.91
C HIS A 130 6.39 -15.39 -6.73
N ALA A 131 5.32 -16.16 -6.80
CA ALA A 131 4.40 -16.36 -5.69
C ALA A 131 4.98 -17.40 -4.73
N VAL A 132 5.11 -17.06 -3.45
CA VAL A 132 5.66 -17.92 -2.41
C VAL A 132 4.71 -17.96 -1.22
N GLU A 133 4.34 -19.16 -0.79
CA GLU A 133 3.50 -19.35 0.40
C GLU A 133 4.31 -19.17 1.68
N THR A 134 4.12 -18.05 2.37
CA THR A 134 4.86 -17.78 3.63
C THR A 134 4.02 -18.04 4.87
N GLY A 135 2.70 -18.14 4.73
CA GLY A 135 1.77 -18.27 5.87
C GLY A 135 1.69 -17.04 6.77
N LEU A 136 2.31 -15.92 6.40
CA LEU A 136 2.34 -14.69 7.19
C LEU A 136 1.18 -13.75 6.82
N VAL A 137 0.66 -13.06 7.82
CA VAL A 137 -0.28 -11.95 7.68
C VAL A 137 0.16 -10.83 8.61
N VAL A 138 0.18 -9.60 8.11
CA VAL A 138 0.39 -8.39 8.90
C VAL A 138 -0.94 -7.67 9.01
N ALA A 139 -1.40 -7.43 10.24
CA ALA A 139 -2.62 -6.67 10.50
C ALA A 139 -2.37 -5.56 11.51
N SER A 140 -2.83 -4.35 11.22
CA SER A 140 -2.67 -3.18 12.09
C SER A 140 -3.75 -2.15 11.84
N THR A 141 -4.18 -1.46 12.90
CA THR A 141 -5.01 -0.24 12.80
C THR A 141 -4.19 1.00 12.47
N ASP A 142 -2.87 0.88 12.42
CA ASP A 142 -1.96 1.85 11.82
C ASP A 142 -1.46 1.28 10.49
N ALA A 143 -1.97 1.82 9.39
CA ALA A 143 -1.66 1.34 8.05
C ALA A 143 -0.21 1.62 7.63
N LEU A 144 0.40 2.71 8.11
CA LEU A 144 1.82 2.97 7.85
C LEU A 144 2.68 1.93 8.58
N ALA A 145 2.36 1.62 9.84
CA ALA A 145 3.07 0.59 10.60
C ALA A 145 2.95 -0.79 9.93
N ALA A 146 1.77 -1.17 9.43
CA ALA A 146 1.59 -2.41 8.66
C ALA A 146 2.47 -2.44 7.40
N ASP A 147 2.50 -1.34 6.64
CA ASP A 147 3.31 -1.26 5.41
C ASP A 147 4.81 -1.24 5.71
N VAL A 148 5.24 -0.61 6.80
CA VAL A 148 6.64 -0.65 7.27
C VAL A 148 7.04 -2.08 7.61
N VAL A 149 6.22 -2.83 8.34
CA VAL A 149 6.46 -4.25 8.65
C VAL A 149 6.49 -5.09 7.38
N GLY A 150 5.55 -4.88 6.44
CA GLY A 150 5.55 -5.54 5.14
C GLY A 150 6.82 -5.25 4.33
N ALA A 151 7.29 -4.01 4.32
CA ALA A 151 8.54 -3.62 3.67
C ALA A 151 9.75 -4.30 4.33
N ARG A 152 9.77 -4.41 5.66
CA ARG A 152 10.83 -5.11 6.41
C ARG A 152 10.90 -6.60 6.07
N LEU A 153 9.76 -7.28 5.91
CA LEU A 153 9.72 -8.67 5.45
C LEU A 153 10.35 -8.81 4.05
N LEU A 154 10.14 -7.83 3.17
CA LEU A 154 10.74 -7.77 1.84
C LEU A 154 12.20 -7.26 1.83
N GLY A 155 12.81 -7.04 2.99
CA GLY A 155 14.21 -6.62 3.13
C GLY A 155 14.45 -5.11 3.07
N PHE A 156 13.41 -4.28 3.10
CA PHE A 156 13.53 -2.82 3.01
C PHE A 156 13.31 -2.12 4.34
N LYS A 157 14.19 -1.17 4.68
CA LYS A 157 13.89 -0.16 5.70
C LYS A 157 12.91 0.89 5.14
N PRO A 158 12.08 1.55 5.96
CA PRO A 158 11.10 2.53 5.47
C PRO A 158 11.73 3.67 4.65
N GLN A 159 12.97 4.07 4.95
CA GLN A 159 13.71 5.10 4.19
C GLN A 159 14.03 4.66 2.75
N ALA A 160 14.06 3.35 2.48
CA ALA A 160 14.26 2.80 1.14
C ALA A 160 12.95 2.73 0.32
N VAL A 161 11.81 3.02 0.95
CA VAL A 161 10.49 3.04 0.30
C VAL A 161 9.93 4.46 0.39
N ARG A 162 10.16 5.25 -0.67
CA ARG A 162 9.91 6.71 -0.64
C ARG A 162 8.52 7.11 -0.15
N HIS A 163 7.46 6.39 -0.53
CA HIS A 163 6.09 6.74 -0.11
C HIS A 163 5.83 6.45 1.38
N LEU A 164 6.51 5.47 1.98
CA LEU A 164 6.43 5.20 3.42
C LEU A 164 7.20 6.28 4.20
N TRP A 165 8.38 6.67 3.71
CA TRP A 165 9.13 7.78 4.28
C TRP A 165 8.37 9.11 4.22
N GLU A 166 7.72 9.41 3.10
CA GLU A 166 6.87 10.61 2.98
C GLU A 166 5.65 10.55 3.90
N ALA A 167 4.99 9.38 4.00
CA ALA A 167 3.89 9.17 4.94
C ALA A 167 4.32 9.39 6.41
N ALA A 168 5.52 8.94 6.79
CA ALA A 168 6.09 9.18 8.10
C ALA A 168 6.34 10.68 8.35
N ARG A 169 6.91 11.41 7.37
CA ARG A 169 7.10 12.87 7.45
C ARG A 169 5.81 13.65 7.58
N LEU A 170 4.72 13.13 7.02
CA LEU A 170 3.39 13.69 7.14
C LEU A 170 2.67 13.34 8.45
N GLY A 171 3.28 12.51 9.31
CA GLY A 171 2.71 12.08 10.58
C GLY A 171 1.50 11.16 10.41
N LEU A 172 1.47 10.33 9.37
CA LEU A 172 0.31 9.47 9.05
C LEU A 172 0.27 8.15 9.85
N GLY A 173 1.31 7.87 10.64
CA GLY A 173 1.42 6.68 11.47
C GLY A 173 2.85 6.47 11.97
N GLU A 174 3.10 5.32 12.57
CA GLU A 174 4.40 4.91 13.09
C GLU A 174 5.28 4.28 11.99
N SER A 175 6.55 4.69 11.94
CA SER A 175 7.54 4.17 11.00
C SER A 175 8.77 3.57 11.68
N ASP A 176 8.93 3.79 12.98
CA ASP A 176 9.95 3.17 13.80
C ASP A 176 9.45 1.84 14.35
N THR A 177 10.10 0.74 13.94
CA THR A 177 9.73 -0.60 14.38
C THR A 177 9.96 -0.83 15.88
N ASP A 178 10.84 -0.05 16.50
CA ASP A 178 11.13 -0.16 17.94
C ASP A 178 9.99 0.43 18.79
N CYS A 179 9.15 1.29 18.18
CA CYS A 179 7.93 1.83 18.79
C CYS A 179 6.69 0.93 18.56
N MET A 180 6.83 -0.17 17.82
CA MET A 180 5.73 -1.08 17.50
C MET A 180 5.65 -2.26 18.48
N ARG A 181 4.44 -2.83 18.64
CA ARG A 181 4.23 -4.04 19.43
C ARG A 181 3.79 -5.20 18.56
N PHE A 182 4.36 -6.37 18.81
CA PHE A 182 4.15 -7.59 18.03
C PHE A 182 3.61 -8.72 18.91
N PRO A 183 2.32 -8.71 19.28
CA PRO A 183 1.76 -9.63 20.29
C PRO A 183 1.64 -11.09 19.84
N ALA A 184 1.58 -11.35 18.53
CA ALA A 184 1.37 -12.71 17.98
C ALA A 184 2.68 -13.36 17.51
N LEU A 185 3.55 -12.60 16.85
CA LEU A 185 4.80 -13.06 16.28
C LEU A 185 5.79 -11.90 16.23
N SER A 186 6.97 -12.06 16.82
CA SER A 186 8.00 -11.01 16.81
C SER A 186 8.40 -10.65 15.37
N LEU A 187 8.82 -9.41 15.13
CA LEU A 187 9.28 -8.98 13.81
C LEU A 187 10.46 -9.86 13.34
N SER A 188 11.44 -10.13 14.21
CA SER A 188 12.58 -11.01 13.91
C SER A 188 12.13 -12.41 13.50
N ASP A 189 11.15 -13.01 14.22
CA ASP A 189 10.63 -14.33 13.85
C ASP A 189 9.88 -14.33 12.52
N ALA A 190 9.11 -13.27 12.25
CA ALA A 190 8.38 -13.13 11.00
C ALA A 190 9.34 -13.05 9.81
N ILE A 191 10.43 -12.28 9.94
CA ILE A 191 11.50 -12.19 8.94
C ILE A 191 12.14 -13.55 8.74
N GLY A 192 12.52 -14.23 9.84
CA GLY A 192 13.14 -15.54 9.74
C GLY A 192 12.27 -16.53 8.98
N ARG A 193 10.98 -16.62 9.32
CA ARG A 193 10.01 -17.48 8.60
C ARG A 193 9.85 -17.08 7.13
N PHE A 194 9.80 -15.78 6.85
CA PHE A 194 9.72 -15.28 5.48
C PHE A 194 10.94 -15.71 4.66
N THR A 195 12.15 -15.46 5.16
CA THR A 195 13.40 -15.82 4.46
C THR A 195 13.59 -17.32 4.31
N GLU A 196 13.15 -18.13 5.29
CA GLU A 196 13.18 -19.58 5.18
C GLU A 196 12.24 -20.07 4.07
N ALA A 197 11.01 -19.54 4.01
CA ALA A 197 10.05 -19.89 2.96
C ALA A 197 10.51 -19.43 1.56
N VAL A 198 11.14 -18.27 1.45
CA VAL A 198 11.49 -17.63 0.17
C VAL A 198 12.87 -18.05 -0.35
N TYR A 199 13.86 -18.16 0.53
CA TYR A 199 15.27 -18.37 0.19
C TYR A 199 15.82 -19.71 0.70
N GLY A 200 15.01 -20.52 1.39
CA GLY A 200 15.39 -21.85 1.89
C GLY A 200 16.31 -21.83 3.12
N HIS A 201 16.56 -20.67 3.71
CA HIS A 201 17.32 -20.53 4.95
C HIS A 201 16.88 -19.28 5.71
N ARG A 202 16.93 -19.39 7.04
CA ARG A 202 16.52 -18.33 7.96
C ARG A 202 17.62 -17.27 8.07
N MET A 203 17.26 -16.01 7.86
CA MET A 203 18.13 -14.86 8.11
C MET A 203 17.64 -14.09 9.34
N ASP A 204 18.58 -13.51 10.10
CA ASP A 204 18.30 -12.51 11.14
C ASP A 204 18.92 -11.17 10.74
N PHE A 205 18.36 -10.07 11.28
CA PHE A 205 18.89 -8.72 11.04
C PHE A 205 20.08 -8.39 11.94
N GLU A 206 20.59 -9.33 12.74
CA GLU A 206 21.71 -9.10 13.66
C GLU A 206 23.08 -9.22 12.97
N HIS A 207 23.13 -9.66 11.71
CA HIS A 207 24.38 -9.87 10.96
C HIS A 207 24.51 -9.07 9.65
N ALA A 208 23.82 -7.92 9.54
CA ALA A 208 23.90 -7.02 8.37
C ALA A 208 24.50 -5.65 8.71
#